data_AF-A0A453G0G0-F1
#
_entry.id   AF-A0A453G0G0-F1
#
_cell.length_a   1.000
_cell.length_b   1.000
_cell.length_c   1.000
_cell.angle_alpha   90.00
_cell.angle_beta   90.00
_cell.angle_gamma   90.00
#
_symmetry.space_group_name_H-M   'P 1'
#
loop_
_entity.id
_entity.type
_entity.pdbx_description
1 polymer ?
#
loop_
_entity_poly.entity_id
_entity_poly.type
_entity_poly.pdbx_seq_one_letter_code
_entity_poly.pdbx_strand_id
1 'polypeptide(L)'
;FQSRSIGSSNEDTSTMLLSVIDDEDERYRGCEPLRLSCPSCTNTFECPAVSSLIASLSDPNEGKDATVNFWRRMRCPRCPDDTDECRVSPAVLANQIKRQADNFINRYYKGLLMCDDEGCKYSTHIVNLRVMGDSERGTICPNYPQCNGRLVRQYTEADLYRQLSYFCYVLDATRCLDKLDQKMRLPFEKEFAVLNQTISSAFLEIQRIRDRCAFGWVQLTDLAVSI
;
A
#
# COMPACT_ATOMS: atom_id res chain seq x y z
N PHE A 1 4.19 -32.14 40.76
CA PHE A 1 3.00 -32.13 39.88
C PHE A 1 3.16 -30.99 38.90
N GLN A 2 3.42 -31.31 37.63
CA GLN A 2 3.42 -30.37 36.51
C GLN A 2 1.98 -30.10 36.09
N SER A 3 1.65 -28.86 35.76
CA SER A 3 0.51 -28.59 34.87
C SER A 3 0.67 -27.26 34.12
N ARG A 4 1.08 -27.41 32.86
CA ARG A 4 0.69 -26.66 31.65
C ARG A 4 0.61 -25.14 31.72
N SER A 5 1.67 -24.51 31.24
CA SER A 5 1.60 -23.21 30.55
C SER A 5 0.81 -23.40 29.26
N ILE A 6 -0.41 -22.86 29.22
CA ILE A 6 -1.13 -22.65 27.96
C ILE A 6 -0.46 -21.43 27.33
N GLY A 7 0.23 -21.65 26.22
CA GLY A 7 0.77 -20.57 25.40
C GLY A 7 -0.37 -19.70 24.92
N SER A 8 -0.51 -18.52 25.51
CA SER A 8 -1.12 -17.40 24.82
C SER A 8 -0.17 -17.05 23.69
N SER A 9 -0.57 -17.32 22.45
CA SER A 9 0.01 -16.66 21.29
C SER A 9 -0.24 -15.17 21.45
N ASN A 10 0.65 -14.50 22.19
CA ASN A 10 0.88 -13.09 21.96
C ASN A 10 1.35 -13.01 20.51
N GLU A 11 0.43 -12.71 19.59
CA GLU A 11 0.82 -12.02 18.38
C GLU A 11 1.38 -10.67 18.85
N ASP A 12 2.69 -10.68 19.07
CA ASP A 12 3.47 -9.50 19.33
C ASP A 12 3.22 -8.52 18.18
N THR A 13 2.36 -7.55 18.45
CA THR A 13 2.10 -6.36 17.63
C THR A 13 3.36 -5.48 17.49
N SER A 14 4.49 -5.92 18.05
CA SER A 14 5.81 -5.28 17.98
C SER A 14 6.68 -5.75 16.80
N THR A 15 6.20 -6.63 15.90
CA THR A 15 7.09 -7.30 14.92
C THR A 15 7.09 -6.75 13.49
N MET A 16 6.56 -5.55 13.21
CA MET A 16 6.68 -4.97 11.86
C MET A 16 7.38 -3.62 11.86
N LEU A 17 8.68 -3.63 12.17
CA LEU A 17 9.60 -2.69 11.54
C LEU A 17 9.64 -3.01 10.04
N LEU A 18 8.67 -2.47 9.29
CA LEU A 18 8.58 -2.56 7.81
C LEU A 18 9.86 -2.09 7.09
N SER A 19 10.78 -1.44 7.81
CA SER A 19 12.09 -1.00 7.32
C SER A 19 13.17 -2.08 7.30
N VAL A 20 12.97 -3.24 7.94
CA VAL A 20 13.99 -4.32 8.05
C VAL A 20 13.80 -5.41 7.00
N ILE A 21 12.65 -5.46 6.32
CA ILE A 21 12.40 -6.43 5.24
C ILE A 21 13.07 -5.90 3.97
N ASP A 22 14.16 -6.55 3.54
CA ASP A 22 14.89 -6.19 2.32
C ASP A 22 14.16 -6.64 1.04
N ASP A 23 13.28 -7.65 1.18
CA ASP A 23 12.42 -8.16 0.11
C ASP A 23 11.17 -7.27 -0.08
N GLU A 24 11.08 -6.62 -1.24
CA GLU A 24 9.96 -5.73 -1.60
C GLU A 24 8.63 -6.49 -1.72
N ASP A 25 8.67 -7.75 -2.17
CA ASP A 25 7.47 -8.57 -2.34
C ASP A 25 6.87 -8.96 -0.99
N GLU A 26 7.72 -9.30 -0.01
CA GLU A 26 7.25 -9.59 1.35
C GLU A 26 6.82 -8.30 2.08
N ARG A 27 7.54 -7.18 1.87
CA ARG A 27 7.23 -5.89 2.49
C ARG A 27 5.83 -5.38 2.11
N TYR A 28 5.45 -5.53 0.85
CA TYR A 28 4.16 -5.07 0.33
C TYR A 28 3.15 -6.19 0.14
N ARG A 29 3.43 -7.37 0.71
CA ARG A 29 2.51 -8.50 0.70
C ARG A 29 1.15 -8.09 1.26
N GLY A 30 0.09 -8.44 0.51
CA GLY A 30 -1.30 -8.11 0.84
C GLY A 30 -1.73 -6.70 0.41
N CYS A 31 -0.85 -5.87 -0.17
CA CYS A 31 -1.27 -4.62 -0.79
C CYS A 31 -2.03 -4.88 -2.09
N GLU A 32 -3.05 -4.07 -2.34
CA GLU A 32 -3.77 -4.06 -3.60
C GLU A 32 -2.96 -3.30 -4.67
N PRO A 33 -2.87 -3.81 -5.91
CA PRO A 33 -2.09 -3.18 -6.98
C PRO A 33 -2.69 -1.82 -7.37
N LEU A 34 -1.83 -0.89 -7.79
CA LEU A 34 -2.31 0.36 -8.38
C LEU A 34 -3.00 0.05 -9.72
N ARG A 35 -4.30 0.32 -9.81
CA ARG A 35 -5.07 0.09 -11.05
C ARG A 35 -5.37 1.42 -11.74
N LEU A 36 -5.20 1.48 -13.06
CA LEU A 36 -5.58 2.63 -13.86
C LEU A 36 -6.77 2.27 -14.75
N SER A 37 -7.69 3.22 -14.91
CA SER A 37 -8.78 3.17 -15.88
C SER A 37 -8.43 4.03 -17.09
N CYS A 38 -8.59 3.46 -18.30
CA CYS A 38 -8.42 4.22 -19.53
C CYS A 38 -9.53 5.28 -19.66
N PRO A 39 -9.20 6.56 -19.96
CA PRO A 39 -10.20 7.61 -20.14
C PRO A 39 -11.07 7.42 -21.39
N SER A 40 -10.60 6.66 -22.40
CA SER A 40 -11.35 6.40 -23.63
C SER A 40 -12.09 5.06 -23.58
N CYS A 41 -11.38 3.93 -23.47
CA CYS A 41 -12.02 2.60 -23.56
C CYS A 41 -12.58 2.07 -22.23
N THR A 42 -12.47 2.82 -21.12
CA THR A 42 -12.92 2.48 -19.75
C THR A 42 -12.32 1.23 -19.11
N ASN A 43 -11.58 0.42 -19.87
CA ASN A 43 -10.85 -0.74 -19.35
C ASN A 43 -9.90 -0.36 -18.21
N THR A 44 -9.78 -1.27 -17.24
CA THR A 44 -8.81 -1.18 -16.17
C THR A 44 -7.60 -2.07 -16.44
N PHE A 45 -6.43 -1.61 -16.01
CA PHE A 45 -5.19 -2.37 -16.06
C PHE A 45 -4.35 -2.05 -14.82
N GLU A 46 -3.43 -2.96 -14.48
CA GLU A 46 -2.48 -2.73 -13.38
C GLU A 46 -1.36 -1.82 -13.88
N CYS A 47 -1.06 -0.79 -13.10
CA CYS A 47 0.05 0.10 -13.35
C CYS A 47 1.33 -0.59 -12.85
N PRO A 48 2.29 -0.88 -13.74
CA PRO A 48 3.55 -1.47 -13.30
C PRO A 48 4.34 -0.49 -12.44
N ALA A 49 5.18 -1.00 -11.54
CA ALA A 49 6.14 -0.15 -10.83
C ALA A 49 7.08 0.55 -11.83
N VAL A 50 7.50 1.78 -11.56
CA VAL A 50 8.43 2.53 -12.43
C VAL A 50 9.76 1.78 -12.60
N SER A 51 10.14 0.96 -11.61
CA SER A 51 11.29 0.05 -11.69
C SER A 51 11.22 -0.95 -12.86
N SER A 52 10.04 -1.25 -13.40
CA SER A 52 9.89 -2.11 -14.58
C SER A 52 10.57 -1.52 -15.83
N LEU A 53 10.82 -0.22 -15.87
CA LEU A 53 11.58 0.42 -16.95
C LEU A 53 13.02 -0.09 -17.01
N ILE A 54 13.61 -0.46 -15.87
CA ILE A 54 14.98 -0.99 -15.82
C ILE A 54 15.08 -2.32 -16.55
N ALA A 55 14.10 -3.20 -16.36
CA ALA A 55 14.00 -4.47 -17.08
C ALA A 55 13.93 -4.23 -18.60
N SER A 56 13.09 -3.27 -19.03
CA SER A 56 12.94 -2.92 -20.45
C SER A 56 14.22 -2.39 -21.12
N LEU A 57 15.14 -1.80 -20.35
CA LEU A 57 16.43 -1.32 -20.86
C LEU A 57 17.45 -2.45 -21.04
N SER A 58 17.29 -3.54 -20.29
CA SER A 58 18.24 -4.65 -20.26
C SER A 58 18.02 -5.64 -21.40
N ASP A 59 16.76 -5.82 -21.83
CA ASP A 59 16.40 -6.61 -23.01
C ASP A 59 15.37 -5.87 -23.89
N PRO A 60 15.77 -5.36 -25.07
CA PRO A 60 14.86 -4.67 -25.99
C PRO A 60 13.77 -5.60 -26.60
N ASN A 61 13.90 -6.93 -26.50
CA ASN A 61 12.85 -7.87 -26.90
C ASN A 61 11.77 -8.07 -25.82
N GLU A 62 12.06 -7.81 -24.55
CA GLU A 62 11.05 -7.77 -23.46
C GLU A 62 10.20 -6.50 -23.51
N GLY A 63 10.68 -5.45 -24.19
CA GLY A 63 9.92 -4.25 -24.54
C GLY A 63 8.76 -4.48 -25.53
N LYS A 64 8.24 -5.71 -25.67
CA LYS A 64 7.02 -6.02 -26.43
C LYS A 64 5.80 -6.24 -25.54
N ASP A 65 5.97 -6.41 -24.23
CA ASP A 65 4.82 -6.41 -23.33
C ASP A 65 4.27 -4.99 -23.22
N ALA A 66 3.03 -4.81 -23.70
CA ALA A 66 2.32 -3.55 -23.70
C ALA A 66 2.20 -2.95 -22.28
N THR A 67 2.22 -3.80 -21.25
CA THR A 67 2.16 -3.39 -19.84
C THR A 67 3.48 -2.76 -19.41
N VAL A 68 4.62 -3.38 -19.73
CA VAL A 68 5.97 -2.88 -19.40
C VAL A 68 6.26 -1.54 -20.08
N ASN A 69 5.74 -1.34 -21.28
CA ASN A 69 5.87 -0.08 -22.03
C ASN A 69 4.87 1.01 -21.62
N PHE A 70 4.02 0.78 -20.62
CA PHE A 70 3.06 1.79 -20.16
C PHE A 70 3.76 3.12 -19.87
N TRP A 71 4.86 3.11 -19.12
CA TRP A 71 5.55 4.34 -18.72
C TRP A 71 6.18 5.11 -19.88
N ARG A 72 6.65 4.41 -20.92
CA ARG A 72 7.20 5.06 -22.14
C ARG A 72 6.10 5.76 -22.93
N ARG A 73 4.92 5.14 -23.00
CA ARG A 73 3.83 5.58 -23.86
C ARG A 73 2.82 6.46 -23.14
N MET A 74 2.71 6.32 -21.82
CA MET A 74 1.65 6.86 -20.98
C MET A 74 0.27 6.61 -21.58
N ARG A 75 0.02 5.38 -22.06
CA ARG A 75 -1.18 4.98 -22.81
C ARG A 75 -1.74 3.67 -22.33
N CYS A 76 -3.05 3.53 -22.42
CA CYS A 76 -3.72 2.27 -22.15
C CYS A 76 -3.15 1.14 -23.04
N PRO A 77 -2.72 0.00 -22.46
CA PRO A 77 -2.17 -1.12 -23.23
C PRO A 77 -3.21 -1.84 -24.08
N ARG A 78 -4.51 -1.58 -23.86
CA ARG A 78 -5.63 -2.19 -24.61
C ARG A 78 -6.16 -1.32 -25.75
N CYS A 79 -5.72 -0.07 -25.86
CA CYS A 79 -6.12 0.80 -26.96
C CYS A 79 -5.18 0.65 -28.16
N PRO A 80 -5.66 0.82 -29.39
CA PRO A 80 -4.79 0.96 -30.56
C PRO A 80 -3.93 2.23 -30.49
N ASP A 81 -2.77 2.18 -31.14
CA ASP A 81 -1.70 3.19 -31.05
C ASP A 81 -2.09 4.56 -31.64
N ASP A 82 -3.12 4.64 -32.47
CA ASP A 82 -3.50 5.87 -33.18
C ASP A 82 -4.49 6.75 -32.41
N THR A 83 -4.99 6.30 -31.24
CA THR A 83 -6.02 7.04 -30.48
C THR A 83 -5.39 7.87 -29.36
N ASP A 84 -5.30 9.20 -29.54
CA ASP A 84 -4.72 10.10 -28.53
C ASP A 84 -5.57 10.22 -27.26
N GLU A 85 -6.87 9.95 -27.36
CA GLU A 85 -7.82 9.93 -26.23
C GLU A 85 -7.50 8.83 -25.19
N CYS A 86 -6.66 7.85 -25.52
CA CYS A 86 -6.24 6.80 -24.59
C CYS A 86 -4.99 7.17 -23.75
N ARG A 87 -4.47 8.40 -23.87
CA ARG A 87 -3.34 8.87 -23.07
C ARG A 87 -3.74 9.12 -21.62
N VAL A 88 -2.89 8.65 -20.71
CA VAL A 88 -2.95 8.94 -19.28
C VAL A 88 -2.13 10.20 -19.04
N SER A 89 -2.79 11.35 -18.97
CA SER A 89 -2.13 12.62 -18.64
C SER A 89 -1.68 12.63 -17.16
N PRO A 90 -0.74 13.51 -16.77
CA PRO A 90 -0.31 13.68 -15.37
C PRO A 90 -1.50 13.89 -14.43
N ALA A 91 -2.48 14.70 -14.85
CA ALA A 91 -3.68 14.99 -14.07
C ALA A 91 -4.58 13.75 -13.90
N VAL A 92 -4.75 12.95 -14.97
CA VAL A 92 -5.52 11.70 -14.90
C VAL A 92 -4.84 10.72 -13.93
N LEU A 93 -3.52 10.55 -14.02
CA LEU A 93 -2.75 9.69 -13.13
C LEU A 93 -2.91 10.11 -11.67
N ALA A 94 -2.66 11.38 -11.36
CA ALA A 94 -2.77 11.91 -10.00
C ALA A 94 -4.19 11.77 -9.43
N ASN A 95 -5.22 12.07 -10.23
CA ASN A 95 -6.61 11.94 -9.80
C ASN A 95 -7.00 10.48 -9.52
N GLN A 96 -6.55 9.53 -10.34
CA GLN A 96 -6.87 8.11 -10.15
C GLN A 96 -6.17 7.51 -8.93
N ILE A 97 -4.92 7.91 -8.66
CA ILE A 97 -4.19 7.51 -7.46
C ILE A 97 -4.86 8.07 -6.20
N LYS A 98 -5.18 9.37 -6.21
CA LYS A 98 -5.89 10.02 -5.09
C LYS A 98 -7.21 9.30 -4.79
N ARG A 99 -8.01 9.03 -5.83
CA ARG A 99 -9.30 8.32 -5.66
C ARG A 99 -9.13 6.94 -5.03
N GLN A 100 -8.09 6.20 -5.40
CA GLN A 100 -7.81 4.90 -4.78
C GLN A 100 -7.33 5.05 -3.34
N ALA A 101 -6.44 6.01 -3.06
CA ALA A 101 -6.01 6.32 -1.70
C ALA A 101 -7.20 6.68 -0.79
N ASP A 102 -8.11 7.52 -1.28
CA ASP A 102 -9.34 7.90 -0.56
C ASP A 102 -10.24 6.68 -0.29
N ASN A 103 -10.29 5.69 -1.19
CA ASN A 103 -11.02 4.44 -0.95
C ASN A 103 -10.41 3.61 0.18
N PHE A 104 -9.07 3.50 0.25
CA PHE A 104 -8.39 2.81 1.35
C PHE A 104 -8.58 3.54 2.69
N ILE A 105 -8.50 4.87 2.66
CA ILE A 105 -8.77 5.70 3.84
C ILE A 105 -10.22 5.51 4.30
N ASN A 106 -11.19 5.50 3.38
CA ASN A 106 -12.58 5.21 3.69
C ASN A 106 -12.74 3.80 4.27
N ARG A 107 -12.10 2.79 3.70
CA ARG A 107 -12.10 1.41 4.23
C ARG A 107 -11.57 1.36 5.66
N TYR A 108 -10.48 2.06 5.95
CA TYR A 108 -9.96 2.21 7.31
C TYR A 108 -10.99 2.87 8.23
N TYR A 109 -11.56 4.02 7.85
CA TYR A 109 -12.51 4.74 8.71
C TYR A 109 -13.88 4.09 8.84
N LYS A 110 -14.26 3.17 7.93
CA LYS A 110 -15.42 2.30 8.15
C LYS A 110 -15.27 1.48 9.43
N GLY A 111 -14.04 1.16 9.87
CA GLY A 111 -13.80 0.59 11.20
C GLY A 111 -14.48 -0.77 11.40
N LEU A 112 -14.46 -1.63 10.39
CA LEU A 112 -14.99 -2.99 10.52
C LEU A 112 -14.20 -3.77 11.58
N LEU A 113 -14.92 -4.28 12.57
CA LEU A 113 -14.45 -5.18 13.61
C LEU A 113 -15.06 -6.57 13.37
N MET A 114 -14.29 -7.63 13.58
CA MET A 114 -14.80 -8.99 13.62
C MET A 114 -14.28 -9.72 14.86
N CYS A 115 -15.12 -10.57 15.44
CA CYS A 115 -14.72 -11.46 16.52
C CYS A 115 -13.65 -12.45 16.03
N ASP A 116 -12.56 -12.58 16.78
CA ASP A 116 -11.48 -13.53 16.52
C ASP A 116 -11.86 -15.00 16.79
N ASP A 117 -12.91 -15.24 17.57
CA ASP A 117 -13.45 -16.58 17.79
C ASP A 117 -14.06 -17.15 16.50
N GLU A 118 -13.43 -18.20 15.97
CA GLU A 118 -13.80 -18.85 14.70
C GLU A 118 -15.26 -19.31 14.64
N GLY A 119 -15.83 -19.68 15.79
CA GLY A 119 -17.21 -20.14 15.93
C GLY A 119 -18.22 -18.99 15.97
N CYS A 120 -17.80 -17.77 16.31
CA CYS A 120 -18.69 -16.64 16.52
C CYS A 120 -19.03 -15.88 15.24
N LYS A 121 -18.03 -15.58 14.40
CA LYS A 121 -18.17 -14.80 13.14
C LYS A 121 -18.92 -13.46 13.27
N TYR A 122 -19.02 -12.90 14.47
CA TYR A 122 -19.73 -11.64 14.70
C TYR A 122 -18.93 -10.49 14.11
N SER A 123 -19.59 -9.60 13.35
CA SER A 123 -18.97 -8.43 12.73
C SER A 123 -19.76 -7.17 13.02
N THR A 124 -19.07 -6.05 13.20
CA THR A 124 -19.71 -4.77 13.53
C THR A 124 -18.83 -3.59 13.12
N HIS A 125 -19.46 -2.43 12.93
CA HIS A 125 -18.79 -1.14 12.81
C HIS A 125 -18.88 -0.33 14.11
N ILE A 126 -19.54 -0.88 15.14
CA ILE A 126 -19.82 -0.21 16.41
C ILE A 126 -18.81 -0.68 17.45
N VAL A 127 -18.15 0.29 18.10
CA VAL A 127 -17.25 0.02 19.22
C VAL A 127 -18.07 -0.18 20.50
N ASN A 128 -17.91 -1.33 21.14
CA ASN A 128 -18.55 -1.65 22.40
C ASN A 128 -17.68 -1.18 23.58
N LEU A 129 -18.16 -0.20 24.37
CA LEU A 129 -17.40 0.33 25.51
C LEU A 129 -17.40 -0.56 26.77
N ARG A 130 -17.97 -1.76 26.70
CA ARG A 130 -17.93 -2.74 27.81
C ARG A 130 -16.47 -3.11 28.13
N VAL A 131 -16.16 -3.17 29.43
CA VAL A 131 -14.87 -3.59 29.98
C VAL A 131 -15.12 -4.68 31.02
N MET A 132 -14.36 -5.77 30.97
CA MET A 132 -14.45 -6.91 31.88
C MET A 132 -13.03 -7.38 32.22
N GLY A 133 -12.67 -7.33 33.51
CA GLY A 133 -11.30 -7.65 33.95
C GLY A 133 -10.26 -6.79 33.24
N ASP A 134 -9.22 -7.44 32.71
CA ASP A 134 -8.10 -6.80 32.02
C ASP A 134 -8.33 -6.62 30.50
N SER A 135 -9.58 -6.71 30.03
CA SER A 135 -9.90 -6.47 28.61
C SER A 135 -9.65 -5.01 28.23
N GLU A 136 -9.07 -4.78 27.05
CA GLU A 136 -9.03 -3.45 26.47
C GLU A 136 -10.44 -2.91 26.18
N ARG A 137 -10.61 -1.59 26.29
CA ARG A 137 -11.88 -0.93 25.98
C ARG A 137 -12.19 -1.12 24.50
N GLY A 138 -13.42 -1.48 24.15
CA GLY A 138 -13.80 -1.62 22.74
C GLY A 138 -13.71 -3.04 22.19
N THR A 139 -13.01 -3.96 22.88
CA THR A 139 -12.64 -5.25 22.29
C THR A 139 -13.56 -6.40 22.68
N ILE A 140 -14.49 -6.22 23.62
CA ILE A 140 -15.34 -7.34 24.07
C ILE A 140 -16.39 -7.67 23.00
N CYS A 141 -16.45 -8.95 22.61
CA CYS A 141 -17.49 -9.47 21.73
C CYS A 141 -18.90 -9.24 22.33
N PRO A 142 -19.86 -8.68 21.56
CA PRO A 142 -21.23 -8.48 22.03
C PRO A 142 -21.96 -9.76 22.42
N ASN A 143 -21.52 -10.91 21.91
CA ASN A 143 -22.05 -12.23 22.27
C ASN A 143 -21.50 -12.78 23.60
N TYR A 144 -20.73 -12.00 24.37
CA TYR A 144 -20.33 -12.37 25.72
C TYR A 144 -21.55 -12.44 26.66
N PRO A 145 -21.70 -13.50 27.50
CA PRO A 145 -20.69 -14.51 27.86
C PRO A 145 -20.67 -15.79 27.00
N GLN A 146 -21.53 -15.91 25.99
CA GLN A 146 -21.56 -17.09 25.10
C GLN A 146 -20.34 -17.17 24.17
N CYS A 147 -19.66 -16.04 23.97
CA CYS A 147 -18.39 -15.95 23.24
C CYS A 147 -17.36 -15.18 24.08
N ASN A 148 -16.16 -15.76 24.23
CA ASN A 148 -15.02 -15.13 24.92
C ASN A 148 -14.02 -14.47 23.95
N GLY A 149 -14.33 -14.44 22.65
CA GLY A 149 -13.51 -13.79 21.64
C GLY A 149 -13.48 -12.27 21.76
N ARG A 150 -12.57 -11.66 21.04
CA ARG A 150 -12.34 -10.22 20.98
C ARG A 150 -12.65 -9.68 19.59
N LEU A 151 -13.21 -8.48 19.55
CA LEU A 151 -13.37 -7.70 18.34
C LEU A 151 -12.01 -7.19 17.87
N VAL A 152 -11.59 -7.64 16.70
CA VAL A 152 -10.34 -7.26 16.03
C VAL A 152 -10.65 -6.45 14.77
N ARG A 153 -9.91 -5.35 14.58
CA ARG A 153 -10.03 -4.50 13.40
C ARG A 153 -9.53 -5.20 12.16
N GLN A 154 -10.35 -5.24 11.12
CA GLN A 154 -10.04 -5.97 9.88
C GLN A 154 -9.19 -5.19 8.88
N TYR A 155 -9.07 -3.89 9.07
CA TYR A 155 -8.18 -3.04 8.28
C TYR A 155 -7.56 -2.02 9.22
N THR A 156 -6.31 -2.30 9.58
CA THR A 156 -5.56 -1.56 10.59
C THR A 156 -4.92 -0.30 10.00
N GLU A 157 -4.45 0.57 10.88
CA GLU A 157 -3.61 1.71 10.54
C GLU A 157 -2.30 1.27 9.87
N ALA A 158 -1.75 0.11 10.27
CA ALA A 158 -0.57 -0.48 9.65
C ALA A 158 -0.87 -0.94 8.21
N ASP A 159 -2.03 -1.55 7.97
CA ASP A 159 -2.47 -1.95 6.63
C ASP A 159 -2.64 -0.75 5.70
N LEU A 160 -3.29 0.31 6.20
CA LEU A 160 -3.47 1.54 5.44
C LEU A 160 -2.11 2.18 5.12
N TYR A 161 -1.24 2.32 6.12
CA TYR A 161 0.08 2.92 5.91
C TYR A 161 0.93 2.12 4.92
N ARG A 162 0.91 0.79 5.03
CA ARG A 162 1.59 -0.13 4.10
C ARG A 162 1.05 0.02 2.68
N GLN A 163 -0.27 0.11 2.49
CA GLN A 163 -0.91 0.33 1.19
C GLN A 163 -0.52 1.69 0.56
N LEU A 164 -0.55 2.78 1.34
CA LEU A 164 -0.15 4.11 0.84
C LEU A 164 1.35 4.16 0.52
N SER A 165 2.16 3.48 1.32
CA SER A 165 3.59 3.32 1.09
C SER A 165 3.89 2.49 -0.16
N TYR A 166 3.09 1.47 -0.44
CA TYR A 166 3.18 0.68 -1.67
C TYR A 166 2.92 1.55 -2.91
N PHE A 167 1.91 2.43 -2.89
CA PHE A 167 1.68 3.35 -4.00
C PHE A 167 2.82 4.37 -4.19
N CYS A 168 3.46 4.82 -3.10
CA CYS A 168 4.69 5.61 -3.20
C CYS A 168 5.80 4.79 -3.88
N TYR A 169 5.98 3.53 -3.47
CA TYR A 169 6.96 2.62 -4.05
C TYR A 169 6.76 2.39 -5.56
N VAL A 170 5.52 2.13 -6.00
CA VAL A 170 5.18 1.94 -7.42
C VAL A 170 5.63 3.13 -8.27
N LEU A 171 5.61 4.35 -7.72
CA LEU A 171 5.95 5.58 -8.42
C LEU A 171 7.36 6.11 -8.10
N ASP A 172 8.11 5.44 -7.21
CA ASP A 172 9.43 5.87 -6.77
C ASP A 172 10.50 5.51 -7.79
N ALA A 173 10.68 6.41 -8.72
CA ALA A 173 11.69 6.30 -9.73
C ALA A 173 13.10 6.66 -9.23
N THR A 174 13.21 7.40 -8.11
CA THR A 174 14.52 7.77 -7.57
C THR A 174 15.23 6.56 -6.98
N ARG A 175 14.49 5.68 -6.31
CA ARG A 175 14.98 4.39 -5.81
C ARG A 175 15.51 3.47 -6.92
N CYS A 176 15.04 3.65 -8.16
CA CYS A 176 15.55 2.90 -9.30
C CYS A 176 17.00 3.27 -9.63
N LEU A 177 17.39 4.53 -9.45
CA LEU A 177 18.74 5.03 -9.77
C LEU A 177 19.82 4.40 -8.91
N ASP A 178 19.50 4.04 -7.66
CA ASP A 178 20.45 3.44 -6.73
C ASP A 178 20.78 1.98 -7.07
N LYS A 179 19.87 1.30 -7.78
CA LYS A 179 20.01 -0.10 -8.20
C LYS A 179 20.62 -0.26 -9.60
N LEU A 180 20.89 0.83 -10.32
CA LEU A 180 21.36 0.79 -11.71
C LEU A 180 22.88 0.76 -11.81
N ASP A 181 23.37 -0.11 -12.70
CA ASP A 181 24.77 -0.11 -13.13
C ASP A 181 25.16 1.23 -13.77
N GLN A 182 26.42 1.63 -13.58
CA GLN A 182 26.94 2.92 -14.05
C GLN A 182 26.80 3.13 -15.57
N LYS A 183 26.77 2.04 -16.35
CA LYS A 183 26.56 2.06 -17.81
C LYS A 183 25.11 2.33 -18.21
N MET A 184 24.14 1.88 -17.40
CA MET A 184 22.69 2.00 -17.65
C MET A 184 22.11 3.29 -17.07
N ARG A 185 22.85 3.95 -16.17
CA ARG A 185 22.42 5.15 -15.46
C ARG A 185 22.14 6.34 -16.38
N LEU A 186 23.07 6.69 -17.28
CA LEU A 186 22.92 7.84 -18.19
C LEU A 186 21.73 7.69 -19.18
N PRO A 187 21.52 6.54 -19.85
CA PRO A 187 20.32 6.31 -20.66
C PRO A 187 19.03 6.42 -19.84
N PHE A 188 18.99 5.79 -18.66
CA PHE A 188 17.82 5.83 -17.78
C PHE A 188 17.52 7.25 -17.30
N GLU A 189 18.51 8.03 -16.87
CA GLU A 189 18.33 9.41 -16.40
C GLU A 189 17.68 10.31 -17.48
N LYS A 190 18.00 10.12 -18.76
CA LYS A 190 17.39 10.87 -19.86
C LYS A 190 15.92 10.53 -20.08
N GLU A 191 15.59 9.24 -20.15
CA GLU A 191 14.18 8.80 -20.27
C GLU A 191 13.39 9.17 -19.02
N PHE A 192 14.02 9.03 -17.87
CA PHE A 192 13.47 9.36 -16.57
C PHE A 192 13.15 10.85 -16.44
N ALA A 193 14.02 11.76 -16.91
CA ALA A 193 13.77 13.19 -16.80
C ALA A 193 12.41 13.61 -17.41
N VAL A 194 12.05 13.02 -18.55
CA VAL A 194 10.75 13.25 -19.22
C VAL A 194 9.61 12.63 -18.43
N LEU A 195 9.80 11.38 -17.97
CA LEU A 195 8.80 10.66 -17.19
C LEU A 195 8.53 11.32 -15.83
N ASN A 196 9.57 11.81 -15.17
CA ASN A 196 9.50 12.42 -13.85
C ASN A 196 8.62 13.67 -13.87
N GLN A 197 8.67 14.46 -14.95
CA GLN A 197 7.74 15.58 -15.13
C GLN A 197 6.28 15.13 -15.13
N THR A 198 6.01 13.92 -15.62
CA THR A 198 4.66 13.34 -15.71
C THR A 198 4.23 12.70 -14.39
N ILE A 199 5.12 11.96 -13.72
CA ILE A 199 4.81 11.21 -12.50
C ILE A 199 4.89 12.06 -11.24
N SER A 200 5.74 13.10 -11.21
CA SER A 200 6.00 13.91 -10.01
C SER A 200 4.74 14.42 -9.32
N SER A 201 3.74 14.87 -10.09
CA SER A 201 2.47 15.36 -9.53
C SER A 201 1.71 14.24 -8.80
N ALA A 202 1.70 13.04 -9.37
CA ALA A 202 1.06 11.88 -8.79
C ALA A 202 1.83 11.34 -7.57
N PHE A 203 3.17 11.30 -7.64
CA PHE A 203 4.05 10.90 -6.54
C PHE A 203 3.90 11.84 -5.34
N LEU A 204 3.94 13.17 -5.57
CA LEU A 204 3.77 14.15 -4.51
C LEU A 204 2.37 14.09 -3.89
N GLU A 205 1.34 13.79 -4.67
CA GLU A 205 -0.01 13.61 -4.15
C GLU A 205 -0.09 12.42 -3.19
N ILE A 206 0.38 11.24 -3.59
CA ILE A 206 0.34 10.06 -2.73
C ILE A 206 1.25 10.21 -1.51
N GLN A 207 2.43 10.82 -1.68
CA GLN A 207 3.34 11.11 -0.58
C GLN A 207 2.67 12.03 0.44
N ARG A 208 2.04 13.12 -0.01
CA ARG A 208 1.31 14.03 0.88
C ARG A 208 0.17 13.33 1.62
N ILE A 209 -0.54 12.41 0.97
CA ILE A 209 -1.60 11.62 1.61
C ILE A 209 -1.01 10.68 2.66
N ARG A 210 0.06 9.94 2.33
CA ARG A 210 0.76 9.05 3.26
C ARG A 210 1.30 9.79 4.47
N ASP A 211 1.91 10.95 4.28
CA ASP A 211 2.60 11.70 5.34
C ASP A 211 1.62 12.33 6.34
N ARG A 212 0.32 12.37 6.03
CA ARG A 212 -0.75 12.68 7.00
C ARG A 212 -1.02 11.52 7.97
N CYS A 213 -0.55 10.32 7.67
CA CYS A 213 -0.68 9.17 8.55
C CYS A 213 0.36 9.26 9.67
N ALA A 214 -0.11 9.31 10.92
CA ALA A 214 0.77 9.35 12.09
C ALA A 214 1.60 8.06 12.27
N PHE A 215 1.18 6.94 11.67
CA PHE A 215 1.85 5.64 11.81
C PHE A 215 3.31 5.64 11.32
N GLY A 216 3.66 6.53 10.38
CA GLY A 216 5.04 6.67 9.90
C GLY A 216 5.93 7.55 10.78
N TRP A 217 5.39 8.19 11.82
CA TRP A 217 6.11 9.17 12.64
C TRP A 217 6.37 8.63 14.04
N VAL A 218 7.62 8.74 14.50
CA VAL A 218 8.02 8.40 15.86
C VAL A 218 8.71 9.61 16.48
N GLN A 219 8.08 10.18 17.51
CA GLN A 219 8.70 11.24 18.29
C GLN A 219 9.61 10.62 19.36
N LEU A 220 10.91 10.55 19.06
CA LEU A 220 11.89 9.86 19.91
C LEU A 220 11.95 10.40 21.35
N THR A 221 11.61 11.67 21.56
CA THR A 221 11.55 12.27 22.90
C THR A 221 10.49 11.64 23.80
N ASP A 222 9.43 11.08 23.20
CA ASP A 222 8.32 10.49 23.95
C ASP A 222 8.64 9.04 24.38
N LEU A 223 9.66 8.44 23.75
CA LEU A 223 10.17 7.10 24.05
C LEU A 223 11.40 7.12 24.97
N ALA A 224 12.20 8.19 24.89
CA ALA A 224 13.41 8.33 25.69
C ALA A 224 13.09 8.97 27.05
N VAL A 225 13.33 8.24 28.13
CA VAL A 225 13.39 8.84 29.46
C VAL A 225 14.65 9.68 29.54
N SER A 226 14.50 11.00 29.71
CA SER A 226 15.65 11.89 29.94
C SER A 226 16.28 11.51 31.29
N ILE A 227 17.57 11.14 31.26
CA ILE A 227 18.38 10.82 32.45
C ILE A 227 19.02 12.10 32.97
#